data_AF-A0ABD0LNJ5-F1
#
_entry.id   AF-A0ABD0LNJ5-F1
#
_cell.length_a   1.000
_cell.length_b   1.000
_cell.length_c   1.000
_cell.angle_alpha   90.00
_cell.angle_beta   90.00
_cell.angle_gamma   90.00
#
_symmetry.space_group_name_H-M   'P 1'
#
loop_
_entity.id
_entity.type
_entity.pdbx_description
1 polymer ?
#
loop_
_entity_poly.entity_id
_entity_poly.type
_entity_poly.pdbx_seq_one_letter_code
_entity_poly.pdbx_strand_id
1 'polypeptide(L)'
;MDFYHYTSNEGLNAIVQSGYIQPSTLEGADAFFGEGVYGTSLPPSVGKRKLAENNWGGLWKQHEDAGKVDHAIYLKIPGDKLIQAKSDRDIYIYKGKLVLKDYPGWKTYDLDDFK
;
A
#
# COMPACT_ATOMS: atom_id res chain seq x y z
N MET A 1 2.74 -2.31 -14.05
CA MET A 1 1.90 -1.32 -13.36
C MET A 1 2.69 -0.72 -12.22
N ASP A 2 2.50 0.56 -11.96
CA ASP A 2 3.04 1.21 -10.77
C ASP A 2 2.17 0.83 -9.57
N PHE A 3 2.80 0.29 -8.53
CA PHE A 3 2.12 -0.19 -7.33
C PHE A 3 2.76 0.46 -6.10
N TYR A 4 1.94 1.20 -5.35
CA TYR A 4 2.33 1.87 -4.12
C TYR A 4 1.63 1.23 -2.94
N HIS A 5 2.41 0.71 -2.00
CA HIS A 5 1.95 0.29 -0.68
C HIS A 5 2.24 1.40 0.32
N TYR A 6 1.19 2.05 0.83
CA TYR A 6 1.31 3.10 1.83
C TYR A 6 1.30 2.53 3.24
N THR A 7 2.17 3.07 4.09
CA THR A 7 2.40 2.55 5.43
C THR A 7 2.90 3.65 6.38
N SER A 8 3.00 3.31 7.66
CA SER A 8 3.62 4.14 8.69
C SER A 8 5.13 3.95 8.74
N ASN A 9 5.83 4.82 9.47
CA ASN A 9 7.28 4.71 9.66
C ASN A 9 7.69 3.35 10.25
N GLU A 10 6.96 2.87 11.25
CA GLU A 10 7.17 1.53 11.84
C GLU A 10 6.98 0.42 10.80
N GLY A 11 5.93 0.52 9.98
CA GLY A 11 5.64 -0.45 8.92
C GLY A 11 6.71 -0.45 7.84
N LEU A 12 7.18 0.72 7.42
CA LEU A 12 8.29 0.85 6.47
C LEU A 12 9.54 0.14 7.01
N ASN A 13 9.93 0.42 8.25
CA ASN A 13 11.12 -0.16 8.87
C ASN A 13 11.02 -1.69 8.95
N ALA A 14 9.87 -2.22 9.37
CA ALA A 14 9.64 -3.66 9.44
C ALA A 14 9.71 -4.34 8.06
N ILE A 15 9.16 -3.70 7.01
CA ILE A 15 9.18 -4.23 5.65
C ILE A 15 10.60 -4.19 5.06
N VAL A 16 11.33 -3.09 5.25
CA VAL A 16 12.72 -2.98 4.77
C VAL A 16 13.61 -4.01 5.46
N GLN A 17 13.45 -4.19 6.77
CA GLN A 17 14.23 -5.18 7.54
C GLN A 17 13.91 -6.63 7.14
N SER A 18 12.63 -6.95 6.95
CA SER A 18 12.20 -8.31 6.59
C SER A 18 12.36 -8.64 5.11
N GLY A 19 12.40 -7.63 4.24
CA GLY A 19 12.50 -7.76 2.79
C GLY A 19 11.19 -8.17 2.10
N TYR A 20 10.04 -8.09 2.79
CA TYR A 20 8.74 -8.43 2.23
C TYR A 20 7.59 -7.67 2.90
N ILE A 21 6.46 -7.57 2.19
CA ILE A 21 5.20 -7.08 2.74
C ILE A 21 4.34 -8.30 3.08
N GLN A 22 3.88 -8.38 4.32
CA GLN A 22 2.97 -9.44 4.75
C GLN A 22 1.56 -9.19 4.20
N PRO A 23 0.86 -10.24 3.74
CA PRO A 23 -0.52 -10.09 3.32
C PRO A 23 -1.42 -9.86 4.53
N SER A 24 -2.44 -9.01 4.36
CA SER A 24 -3.57 -8.97 5.29
C SER A 24 -4.35 -10.28 5.19
N THR A 25 -4.79 -10.83 6.33
CA THR A 25 -5.55 -12.07 6.46
C THR A 25 -7.02 -11.80 6.82
N LEU A 26 -7.92 -12.73 6.50
CA LEU A 26 -9.37 -12.60 6.80
C LEU A 26 -9.70 -12.58 8.29
N GLU A 27 -8.77 -13.00 9.14
CA GLU A 27 -8.95 -12.98 10.60
C GLU A 27 -8.84 -11.55 11.18
N GLY A 28 -8.35 -10.58 10.41
CA GLY A 28 -8.28 -9.16 10.77
C GLY A 28 -9.33 -8.31 10.06
N ALA A 29 -9.64 -7.14 10.63
CA ALA A 29 -10.48 -6.12 9.99
C ALA A 29 -9.89 -5.53 8.68
N ASP A 30 -8.65 -5.91 8.35
CA ASP A 30 -7.83 -5.31 7.29
C ASP A 30 -7.97 -5.98 5.91
N ALA A 31 -8.75 -7.07 5.78
CA ALA A 31 -8.92 -7.82 4.53
C ALA A 31 -10.30 -7.61 3.86
N PHE A 32 -10.76 -6.35 3.78
CA PHE A 32 -12.09 -6.00 3.26
C PHE A 32 -12.38 -6.56 1.84
N PHE A 33 -11.37 -6.62 0.97
CA PHE A 33 -11.49 -7.15 -0.39
C PHE A 33 -10.84 -8.54 -0.55
N GLY A 34 -10.58 -9.23 0.56
CA GLY A 34 -9.94 -10.55 0.62
C GLY A 34 -8.46 -10.50 0.99
N GLU A 35 -7.82 -11.67 1.06
CA GLU A 35 -6.43 -11.74 1.51
C GLU A 35 -5.43 -11.23 0.47
N GLY A 36 -4.37 -10.59 0.93
CA GLY A 36 -3.27 -10.14 0.10
C GLY A 36 -2.59 -8.87 0.58
N VAL A 37 -1.61 -8.42 -0.18
CA VAL A 37 -0.95 -7.13 0.00
C VAL A 37 -1.68 -6.09 -0.84
N TYR A 38 -2.11 -5.02 -0.17
CA TYR A 38 -2.89 -3.95 -0.77
C TYR A 38 -2.01 -2.81 -1.24
N GLY A 39 -2.37 -2.19 -2.35
CA GLY A 39 -1.74 -0.97 -2.85
C GLY A 39 -2.62 -0.25 -3.86
N THR A 40 -2.09 0.83 -4.41
CA THR A 40 -2.76 1.70 -5.38
C THR A 40 -1.79 2.12 -6.47
N SER A 41 -2.30 2.56 -7.62
CA SER A 41 -1.51 3.22 -8.66
C SER A 41 -1.27 4.70 -8.40
N LEU A 42 -1.96 5.28 -7.41
CA LEU A 42 -1.85 6.70 -7.08
C LEU A 42 -0.47 7.01 -6.46
N PRO A 43 0.30 7.96 -7.02
CA PRO A 43 1.63 8.31 -6.51
C PRO A 43 1.57 9.24 -5.28
N PRO A 44 2.66 9.36 -4.50
CA PRO A 44 2.73 10.22 -3.32
C PRO A 44 2.30 11.67 -3.55
N SER A 45 2.55 12.21 -4.75
CA SER A 45 2.24 13.58 -5.14
C SER A 45 0.74 13.94 -5.14
N VAL A 46 -0.15 12.96 -5.02
CA VAL A 46 -1.59 13.24 -4.88
C VAL A 46 -1.98 13.70 -3.47
N GLY A 47 -1.09 13.56 -2.49
CA GLY A 47 -1.25 14.03 -1.12
C GLY A 47 -1.85 13.00 -0.15
N LYS A 48 -1.41 13.07 1.12
CA LYS A 48 -1.76 12.12 2.20
C LYS A 48 -3.27 11.90 2.33
N ARG A 49 -4.06 12.96 2.37
CA ARG A 49 -5.51 12.89 2.49
C ARG A 49 -6.17 12.09 1.37
N LYS A 50 -5.84 12.39 0.12
CA LYS A 50 -6.44 11.72 -1.04
C LYS A 50 -6.06 10.24 -1.07
N LEU A 51 -4.84 9.91 -0.65
CA LEU A 51 -4.38 8.53 -0.52
C LEU A 51 -5.12 7.79 0.60
N ALA A 52 -5.34 8.44 1.73
CA ALA A 52 -6.09 7.86 2.84
C ALA A 52 -7.56 7.62 2.46
N GLU A 53 -8.20 8.60 1.78
CA GLU A 53 -9.56 8.48 1.23
C GLU A 53 -9.66 7.30 0.24
N ASN A 54 -8.68 7.15 -0.66
CA ASN A 54 -8.62 6.02 -1.57
C ASN A 54 -8.48 4.67 -0.84
N ASN A 55 -7.54 4.55 0.09
CA ASN A 55 -7.20 3.26 0.68
C ASN A 55 -8.23 2.80 1.73
N TRP A 56 -8.78 3.71 2.53
CA TRP A 56 -9.64 3.38 3.67
C TRP A 56 -11.07 3.96 3.62
N GLY A 57 -11.42 4.74 2.59
CA GLY A 57 -12.80 5.24 2.40
C GLY A 57 -13.25 6.03 3.63
N GLY A 58 -14.39 5.64 4.24
CA GLY A 58 -14.95 6.33 5.41
C GLY A 58 -14.05 6.36 6.66
N LEU A 59 -12.99 5.54 6.71
CA LEU A 59 -12.03 5.51 7.82
C LEU A 59 -10.75 6.32 7.54
N TRP A 60 -10.70 7.05 6.44
CA TRP A 60 -9.49 7.74 5.97
C TRP A 60 -8.81 8.58 7.05
N LYS A 61 -9.59 9.36 7.80
CA LYS A 61 -9.04 10.29 8.80
C LYS A 61 -8.31 9.57 9.92
N GLN A 62 -8.88 8.45 10.40
CA GLN A 62 -8.23 7.63 11.42
C GLN A 62 -6.90 7.07 10.94
N HIS A 63 -6.84 6.62 9.68
CA HIS A 63 -5.62 6.04 9.12
C HIS A 63 -4.57 7.10 8.76
N GLU A 64 -5.00 8.29 8.34
CA GLU A 64 -4.11 9.45 8.16
C GLU A 64 -3.52 9.90 9.49
N ASP A 65 -4.36 10.09 10.52
CA ASP A 65 -3.93 10.48 11.87
C ASP A 65 -2.99 9.43 12.51
N ALA A 66 -3.15 8.15 12.14
CA ALA A 66 -2.28 7.05 12.55
C ALA A 66 -1.00 6.91 11.70
N GLY A 67 -0.73 7.82 10.77
CA GLY A 67 0.47 7.83 9.94
C GLY A 67 0.52 6.72 8.88
N LYS A 68 -0.60 6.08 8.53
CA LYS A 68 -0.62 4.98 7.53
C LYS A 68 -0.36 5.43 6.09
N VAL A 69 -0.14 6.73 5.91
CA VAL A 69 0.25 7.39 4.65
C VAL A 69 1.46 8.32 4.90
N ASP A 70 2.39 7.92 5.77
CA ASP A 70 3.64 8.66 5.97
C ASP A 70 4.72 8.23 4.98
N HIS A 71 4.71 6.95 4.61
CA HIS A 71 5.66 6.42 3.64
C HIS A 71 4.96 5.59 2.58
N ALA A 72 5.62 5.48 1.42
CA ALA A 72 5.23 4.55 0.36
C ALA A 72 6.39 3.61 0.02
N ILE A 73 6.04 2.36 -0.25
CA ILE A 73 6.91 1.41 -0.94
C ILE A 73 6.38 1.25 -2.35
N TYR A 74 7.20 1.61 -3.32
CA TYR A 74 6.92 1.50 -4.74
C TYR A 74 7.52 0.25 -5.32
N LEU A 75 6.72 -0.47 -6.11
CA LEU A 75 7.16 -1.57 -6.95
C LEU A 75 6.54 -1.46 -8.33
N LYS A 76 7.26 -1.94 -9.35
CA LYS A 76 6.70 -2.14 -10.69
C LYS A 76 6.25 -3.59 -10.84
N ILE A 77 4.95 -3.83 -10.71
CA ILE A 77 4.37 -5.18 -10.70
C ILE A 77 3.63 -5.44 -12.04
N PRO A 78 3.81 -6.61 -12.68
CA PRO A 78 2.98 -7.03 -13.82
C PRO A 78 1.48 -7.03 -13.46
N GLY A 79 0.64 -6.45 -14.33
CA GLY A 79 -0.78 -6.25 -14.03
C GLY A 79 -1.57 -7.55 -13.86
N ASP A 80 -1.14 -8.63 -14.52
CA ASP A 80 -1.69 -9.98 -14.40
C ASP A 80 -1.43 -10.64 -13.03
N LYS A 81 -0.51 -10.09 -12.23
CA LYS A 81 -0.29 -10.48 -10.83
C LYS A 81 -1.14 -9.71 -9.83
N LEU A 82 -1.91 -8.73 -10.29
CA LEU A 82 -2.73 -7.86 -9.46
C LEU A 82 -4.21 -8.11 -9.70
N ILE A 83 -4.98 -8.12 -8.62
CA ILE A 83 -6.44 -8.14 -8.68
C ILE A 83 -6.93 -6.75 -8.32
N GLN A 84 -7.63 -6.10 -9.23
CA GLN A 84 -8.32 -4.85 -8.93
C GLN A 84 -9.51 -5.12 -8.01
N ALA A 85 -9.62 -4.38 -6.91
CA ALA A 85 -10.75 -4.48 -6.00
C ALA A 85 -12.04 -4.05 -6.72
N LYS A 86 -13.16 -4.72 -6.43
CA LYS A 86 -14.48 -4.33 -6.95
C LYS A 86 -15.01 -3.13 -6.15
N SER A 87 -14.49 -1.95 -6.44
CA SER A 87 -14.92 -0.67 -5.87
C SER A 87 -14.68 0.49 -6.85
N ASP A 88 -15.18 1.66 -6.51
CA ASP A 88 -14.87 2.95 -7.15
C ASP A 88 -13.46 3.48 -6.80
N ARG A 89 -12.78 2.85 -5.83
CA ARG A 89 -11.44 3.20 -5.35
C ARG A 89 -10.36 2.50 -6.18
N ASP A 90 -9.21 3.16 -6.34
CA ASP A 90 -8.05 2.63 -7.06
C ASP A 90 -7.23 1.73 -6.12
N ILE A 91 -7.68 0.49 -5.97
CA ILE A 91 -7.10 -0.50 -5.05
C ILE A 91 -6.75 -1.77 -5.83
N TYR A 92 -5.52 -2.24 -5.65
CA TYR A 92 -4.99 -3.48 -6.20
C TYR A 92 -4.49 -4.40 -5.10
N ILE A 93 -4.68 -5.69 -5.32
CA ILE A 93 -4.34 -6.74 -4.37
C ILE A 93 -3.34 -7.68 -5.03
N TYR A 94 -2.18 -7.81 -4.40
CA TYR A 94 -1.21 -8.85 -4.71
C TYR A 94 -1.46 -10.06 -3.81
N LYS A 95 -1.63 -11.24 -4.40
CA LYS A 95 -1.94 -12.46 -3.62
C LYS A 95 -0.71 -13.02 -2.92
N GLY A 96 -0.87 -13.29 -1.62
CA GLY A 96 0.19 -13.82 -0.76
C GLY A 96 1.24 -12.77 -0.39
N LYS A 97 2.36 -13.27 0.15
CA LYS A 97 3.49 -12.44 0.59
C LYS A 97 4.19 -11.81 -0.62
N LEU A 98 4.42 -10.50 -0.54
CA LEU A 98 5.10 -9.75 -1.59
C LEU A 98 6.57 -9.56 -1.21
N VAL A 99 7.47 -10.27 -1.88
CA VAL A 99 8.90 -10.21 -1.59
C VAL A 99 9.55 -9.12 -2.44
N LEU A 100 10.24 -8.17 -1.80
CA LEU A 100 10.76 -6.97 -2.49
C LEU A 100 11.81 -7.32 -3.55
N LYS A 101 12.65 -8.33 -3.29
CA LYS A 101 13.73 -8.74 -4.20
C LYS A 101 13.23 -9.29 -5.54
N ASP A 102 11.97 -9.73 -5.61
CA ASP A 102 11.38 -10.26 -6.84
C ASP A 102 11.03 -9.13 -7.84
N TYR A 103 11.07 -7.88 -7.37
CA TYR A 103 10.80 -6.66 -8.13
C TYR A 103 12.00 -5.71 -8.03
N PRO A 104 13.08 -5.97 -8.78
CA PRO A 104 14.26 -5.11 -8.76
C PRO A 104 13.88 -3.69 -9.18
N GLY A 105 14.40 -2.70 -8.44
CA GLY A 105 14.05 -1.29 -8.63
C GLY A 105 12.89 -0.79 -7.76
N TRP A 106 12.48 -1.56 -6.74
CA TRP A 106 11.61 -1.06 -5.68
C TRP A 106 12.26 0.15 -4.98
N LYS A 107 11.42 1.08 -4.49
CA LYS A 107 11.84 2.33 -3.87
C LYS A 107 10.99 2.66 -2.65
N THR A 108 11.51 3.49 -1.77
CA THR A 108 10.75 4.09 -0.68
C THR A 108 10.58 5.58 -0.93
N TYR A 109 9.50 6.14 -0.42
CA TYR A 109 9.20 7.57 -0.45
C TYR A 109 8.74 8.03 0.92
N ASP A 110 9.21 9.19 1.36
CA ASP A 110 8.62 9.93 2.47
C ASP A 110 7.59 10.89 1.90
N LEU A 111 6.36 10.85 2.41
CA LEU A 111 5.27 11.69 1.90
C LEU A 111 5.41 13.16 2.32
N ASP A 112 6.30 13.45 3.27
CA ASP A 112 6.63 14.82 3.65
C ASP A 112 7.51 15.52 2.58
N ASP A 113 8.17 14.77 1.70
CA ASP A 113 8.93 15.30 0.56
C ASP A 113 8.05 15.87 -0.57
N PHE A 114 6.74 15.61 -0.53
CA PHE A 114 5.77 15.98 -1.57
C PHE A 114 4.78 17.07 -1.14
N LYS A 115 5.03 17.70 0.02
CA LYS A 115 4.20 18.77 0.59
C LYS A 115 4.53 20.15 0.03
#